data_AF-A0A5B2UF64-F1
#
_entry.id   AF-A0A5B2UF64-F1
#
_cell.length_a   1.000
_cell.length_b   1.000
_cell.length_c   1.000
_cell.angle_alpha   90.00
_cell.angle_beta   90.00
_cell.angle_gamma   90.00
#
_symmetry.space_group_name_H-M   'P 1'
#
loop_
_entity.id
_entity.type
_entity.pdbx_description
1 polymer ?
#
loop_
_entity_poly.entity_id
_entity_poly.type
_entity_poly.pdbx_seq_one_letter_code
_entity_poly.pdbx_strand_id
1 'polypeptide(L)'
;ELRRQNLQAGDLVSLKSRRGSVIVAVADDDSVRPGQAFLPMHWGDRFLKGGVNAVTQPAFDPLSKQPELKHSGVRLEPVQLPWQLFALIEGDVQRHFEALRPLCGSFAYVSLSLAGRERPALLLRVANAEAPAAQLLKDIDQLLGLNEGP
;
A
#
# COMPACT_ATOMS: atom_id res chain seq x y z
N GLU A 1 12.15 -10.91 -12.63
CA GLU A 1 11.53 -9.72 -13.24
C GLU A 1 12.13 -8.41 -12.72
N LEU A 2 12.22 -8.20 -11.39
CA LEU A 2 12.71 -6.95 -10.80
C LEU A 2 14.06 -6.46 -11.37
N ARG A 3 15.07 -7.33 -11.49
CA ARG A 3 16.35 -6.96 -12.13
C ARG A 3 16.21 -6.50 -13.58
N ARG A 4 15.30 -7.09 -14.36
CA ARG A 4 15.03 -6.69 -15.76
C ARG A 4 14.40 -5.29 -15.83
N GLN A 5 13.61 -4.94 -14.81
CA GLN A 5 12.95 -3.65 -14.66
C GLN A 5 13.80 -2.63 -13.87
N ASN A 6 15.02 -2.98 -13.46
CA ASN A 6 15.88 -2.20 -12.57
C ASN A 6 15.20 -1.77 -11.26
N LEU A 7 14.50 -2.72 -10.62
CA LEU A 7 13.81 -2.53 -9.35
C LEU A 7 14.46 -3.39 -8.26
N GLN A 8 14.35 -2.93 -7.01
CA GLN A 8 14.72 -3.63 -5.79
C GLN A 8 13.49 -3.85 -4.91
N ALA A 9 13.55 -4.84 -4.01
CA ALA A 9 12.48 -5.04 -3.03
C ALA A 9 12.30 -3.79 -2.16
N GLY A 10 11.04 -3.38 -1.96
CA GLY A 10 10.68 -2.13 -1.28
C GLY A 10 10.49 -0.93 -2.21
N ASP A 11 10.97 -0.98 -3.45
CA ASP A 11 10.74 0.11 -4.41
C ASP A 11 9.25 0.31 -4.67
N LEU A 12 8.84 1.57 -4.77
CA LEU A 12 7.46 1.92 -5.09
C LEU A 12 7.27 1.97 -6.60
N VAL A 13 6.23 1.27 -7.06
CA VAL A 13 5.82 1.26 -8.47
C VAL A 13 4.35 1.62 -8.61
N SER A 14 4.03 2.36 -9.66
CA SER A 14 2.67 2.54 -10.13
C SER A 14 2.34 1.35 -11.03
N LEU A 15 1.45 0.49 -10.54
CA LEU A 15 0.87 -0.58 -11.33
C LEU A 15 -0.33 -0.01 -12.08
N LYS A 16 -0.25 0.04 -13.41
CA LYS A 16 -1.27 0.64 -14.28
C LYS A 16 -1.96 -0.42 -15.12
N SER A 17 -3.27 -0.34 -15.22
CA SER A 17 -4.08 -1.11 -16.17
C SER A 17 -4.94 -0.17 -17.02
N ARG A 18 -5.76 -0.72 -17.92
CA ARG A 18 -6.74 0.07 -18.68
C ARG A 18 -7.79 0.74 -17.78
N ARG A 19 -8.06 0.19 -16.60
CA ARG A 19 -9.09 0.67 -15.67
C ARG A 19 -8.59 1.79 -14.76
N GLY A 20 -7.31 1.76 -14.40
CA GLY A 20 -6.76 2.68 -13.41
C GLY A 20 -5.36 2.29 -12.96
N SER A 21 -4.98 2.76 -11.78
CA SER A 21 -3.64 2.50 -11.24
C SER A 21 -3.65 2.41 -9.72
N VAL A 22 -2.63 1.76 -9.17
CA VAL A 22 -2.35 1.71 -7.73
C VAL A 22 -0.83 1.79 -7.52
N ILE A 23 -0.40 2.51 -6.48
CA ILE A 23 1.01 2.52 -6.08
C ILE A 23 1.22 1.41 -5.04
N VAL A 24 2.16 0.52 -5.29
CA VAL A 24 2.51 -0.59 -4.39
C VAL A 24 4.03 -0.68 -4.21
N ALA A 25 4.46 -1.22 -3.08
CA ALA A 25 5.84 -1.65 -2.89
C ALA A 25 6.03 -3.02 -3.54
N VAL A 26 7.13 -3.19 -4.27
CA VAL A 26 7.48 -4.49 -4.86
C VAL A 26 8.18 -5.37 -3.84
N ALA A 27 7.96 -6.68 -3.94
CA ALA A 27 8.71 -7.70 -3.22
C ALA A 27 9.19 -8.76 -4.23
N ASP A 28 10.32 -9.38 -3.96
CA ASP A 28 10.78 -10.54 -4.69
C ASP A 28 10.09 -11.82 -4.15
N ASP A 29 9.72 -12.70 -5.07
CA ASP A 29 9.15 -14.01 -4.76
C ASP A 29 9.46 -14.96 -5.94
N ASP A 30 10.28 -15.97 -5.69
CA ASP A 30 10.70 -16.94 -6.71
C ASP A 30 9.56 -17.88 -7.16
N SER A 31 8.42 -17.91 -6.44
CA SER A 31 7.23 -18.64 -6.84
C SER A 31 6.43 -17.92 -7.94
N VAL A 32 6.65 -16.62 -8.15
CA VAL A 32 5.99 -15.82 -9.18
C VAL A 32 6.75 -15.94 -10.49
N ARG A 33 6.07 -16.40 -11.54
CA ARG A 33 6.70 -16.60 -12.85
C ARG A 33 7.13 -15.26 -13.48
N PRO A 34 8.22 -15.23 -14.27
CA PRO A 34 8.59 -14.05 -15.03
C PRO A 34 7.42 -13.53 -15.90
N GLY A 35 7.23 -12.21 -15.92
CA GLY A 35 6.11 -11.56 -16.62
C GLY A 35 4.77 -11.62 -15.89
N GLN A 36 4.71 -12.18 -14.68
CA GLN A 36 3.52 -12.16 -13.82
C GLN A 36 3.76 -11.30 -12.57
N ALA A 37 2.66 -10.80 -12.01
CA ALA A 37 2.64 -10.10 -10.73
C ALA A 37 1.48 -10.64 -9.89
N PHE A 38 1.65 -10.64 -8.57
CA PHE A 38 0.63 -11.08 -7.63
C PHE A 38 0.32 -9.97 -6.62
N LEU A 39 -0.96 -9.62 -6.49
CA LEU A 39 -1.46 -8.69 -5.48
C LEU A 39 -2.63 -9.36 -4.72
N PRO A 40 -2.62 -9.36 -3.37
CA PRO A 40 -3.72 -9.95 -2.60
C PRO A 40 -5.06 -9.24 -2.82
N MET A 41 -6.14 -10.03 -2.93
CA MET A 41 -7.48 -9.49 -3.21
C MET A 41 -8.06 -8.59 -2.10
N HIS A 42 -7.62 -8.79 -0.86
CA HIS A 42 -8.14 -8.08 0.31
C HIS A 42 -7.50 -6.70 0.51
N TRP A 43 -6.53 -6.31 -0.32
CA TRP A 43 -5.95 -4.97 -0.31
C TRP A 43 -6.87 -3.99 -1.03
N GLY A 44 -7.73 -3.35 -0.25
CA GLY A 44 -8.56 -2.22 -0.65
C GLY A 44 -8.23 -0.96 0.13
N ASP A 45 -9.02 0.09 -0.09
CA ASP A 45 -8.69 1.45 0.36
C ASP A 45 -8.50 1.55 1.86
N ARG A 46 -9.11 0.64 2.62
CA ARG A 46 -8.87 0.49 4.05
C ARG A 46 -7.36 0.37 4.36
N PHE A 47 -6.65 -0.59 3.76
CA PHE A 47 -5.27 -0.94 4.13
C PHE A 47 -4.21 -0.35 3.21
N LEU A 48 -4.55 -0.06 1.96
CA LEU A 48 -3.66 0.48 0.94
C LEU A 48 -4.38 1.66 0.30
N LYS A 49 -3.72 2.78 -0.01
CA LYS A 49 -4.38 3.83 -0.81
C LYS A 49 -4.72 3.27 -2.19
N GLY A 50 -6.01 3.18 -2.51
CA GLY A 50 -6.52 2.44 -3.65
C GLY A 50 -6.74 0.96 -3.36
N GLY A 51 -6.20 0.06 -4.17
CA GLY A 51 -6.37 -1.38 -3.98
C GLY A 51 -6.29 -2.16 -5.28
N VAL A 52 -6.25 -3.48 -5.18
CA VAL A 52 -6.08 -4.35 -6.36
C VAL A 52 -7.20 -4.14 -7.39
N ASN A 53 -8.43 -3.85 -6.93
CA ASN A 53 -9.58 -3.65 -7.80
C ASN A 53 -9.47 -2.39 -8.67
N ALA A 54 -8.52 -1.49 -8.39
CA ALA A 54 -8.22 -0.36 -9.28
C ALA A 54 -7.58 -0.82 -10.60
N VAL A 55 -6.88 -1.95 -10.59
CA VAL A 55 -6.14 -2.49 -11.74
C VAL A 55 -6.76 -3.76 -12.33
N THR A 56 -7.85 -4.28 -11.76
CA THR A 56 -8.61 -5.40 -12.35
C THR A 56 -9.46 -4.94 -13.54
N GLN A 57 -10.29 -5.84 -14.06
CA GLN A 57 -11.05 -5.65 -15.29
C GLN A 57 -12.52 -6.03 -15.10
N PRO A 58 -13.44 -5.50 -15.92
CA PRO A 58 -14.87 -5.62 -15.67
C PRO A 58 -15.50 -6.91 -16.20
N ALA A 59 -14.74 -7.80 -16.88
CA ALA A 59 -15.32 -9.05 -17.38
C ALA A 59 -15.82 -9.93 -16.24
N PHE A 60 -16.90 -10.63 -16.53
CA PHE A 60 -17.53 -11.60 -15.65
C PHE A 60 -18.11 -12.72 -16.50
N ASP A 61 -18.32 -13.88 -15.89
CA ASP A 61 -19.00 -15.01 -16.54
C ASP A 61 -20.48 -14.66 -16.82
N PRO A 62 -20.95 -14.68 -18.08
CA PRO A 62 -22.32 -14.28 -18.42
C PRO A 62 -23.41 -15.10 -17.72
N LEU A 63 -23.13 -16.33 -17.30
CA LEU A 63 -24.09 -17.17 -16.59
C LEU A 63 -24.12 -16.90 -15.08
N SER A 64 -23.00 -17.15 -14.39
CA SER A 64 -22.91 -17.05 -12.92
C SER A 64 -22.71 -15.63 -12.40
N LYS A 65 -22.32 -14.70 -13.27
CA LYS A 65 -21.91 -13.32 -12.94
C LYS A 65 -20.65 -13.22 -12.08
N GLN A 66 -19.86 -14.30 -11.99
CA GLN A 66 -18.58 -14.26 -11.27
C GLN A 66 -17.55 -13.38 -12.01
N PRO A 67 -16.84 -12.47 -11.32
CA PRO A 67 -15.88 -11.57 -11.93
C PRO A 67 -14.56 -12.27 -12.29
N GLU A 68 -13.87 -11.74 -13.31
CA GLU A 68 -12.50 -12.12 -13.64
C GLU A 68 -11.50 -11.39 -12.74
N LEU A 69 -10.95 -12.12 -11.76
CA LEU A 69 -10.01 -11.59 -10.75
C LEU A 69 -8.59 -12.17 -10.85
N LYS A 70 -8.37 -13.14 -11.75
CA LYS A 70 -7.11 -13.88 -11.89
C LYS A 70 -6.25 -13.38 -13.05
N HIS A 71 -6.82 -12.57 -13.93
CA HIS A 71 -6.10 -12.02 -15.07
C HIS A 71 -6.42 -10.55 -15.34
N SER A 72 -5.40 -9.69 -15.30
CA SER A 72 -5.46 -8.32 -15.78
C SER A 72 -4.12 -7.93 -16.42
N GLY A 73 -4.19 -7.30 -17.59
CA GLY A 73 -3.01 -6.74 -18.24
C GLY A 73 -2.56 -5.47 -17.52
N VAL A 74 -1.34 -5.49 -17.00
CA VAL A 74 -0.77 -4.39 -16.21
C VAL A 74 0.62 -3.99 -16.72
N ARG A 75 0.97 -2.72 -16.50
CA ARG A 75 2.32 -2.17 -16.70
C ARG A 75 2.85 -1.68 -15.36
N LEU A 76 4.13 -1.93 -15.09
CA LEU A 76 4.83 -1.38 -13.94
C LEU A 76 5.58 -0.12 -14.38
N GLU A 77 5.45 0.94 -13.60
CA GLU A 77 6.21 2.18 -13.76
C GLU A 77 6.84 2.57 -12.42
N PRO A 78 8.18 2.73 -12.31
CA PRO A 78 8.82 3.20 -11.08
C PRO A 78 8.28 4.58 -10.66
N VAL A 79 8.09 4.78 -9.36
CA VAL A 79 7.63 6.07 -8.80
C VAL A 79 8.66 6.59 -7.82
N GLN A 80 9.05 7.85 -7.99
CA GLN A 80 9.97 8.54 -7.10
C GLN A 80 9.18 9.29 -6.02
N LEU A 81 9.12 8.69 -4.83
CA LEU A 81 8.56 9.32 -3.61
C LEU A 81 9.68 9.37 -2.57
N PRO A 82 10.57 10.38 -2.65
CA PRO A 82 11.78 10.44 -1.83
C PRO A 82 11.48 10.72 -0.35
N TRP A 83 10.33 11.34 -0.04
CA TRP A 83 9.90 11.50 1.34
C TRP A 83 9.12 10.27 1.78
N GLN A 84 9.56 9.63 2.87
CA GLN A 84 8.94 8.43 3.41
C GLN A 84 8.84 8.51 4.93
N LEU A 85 7.76 7.97 5.48
CA LEU A 85 7.57 7.77 6.92
C LEU A 85 7.18 6.32 7.18
N PHE A 86 7.80 5.77 8.22
CA PHE A 86 7.54 4.43 8.75
C PHE A 86 7.26 4.52 10.24
N ALA A 87 6.21 3.84 10.69
CA ALA A 87 5.93 3.68 12.11
C ALA A 87 5.45 2.25 12.40
N LEU A 88 5.85 1.72 13.55
CA LEU A 88 5.32 0.49 14.13
C LEU A 88 4.76 0.83 15.50
N ILE A 89 3.45 0.59 15.68
CA ILE A 89 2.73 0.95 16.90
C ILE A 89 2.13 -0.30 17.50
N GLU A 90 2.50 -0.62 18.72
CA GLU A 90 1.91 -1.74 19.44
C GLU A 90 0.64 -1.35 20.22
N GLY A 91 -0.16 -2.36 20.58
CA GLY A 91 -1.31 -2.21 21.46
C GLY A 91 -2.62 -2.30 20.69
N ASP A 92 -3.54 -1.37 20.94
CA ASP A 92 -4.86 -1.36 20.30
C ASP A 92 -4.76 -0.96 18.82
N VAL A 93 -4.52 -1.96 17.99
CA VAL A 93 -4.36 -1.82 16.53
C VAL A 93 -5.57 -1.14 15.90
N GLN A 94 -6.79 -1.49 16.33
CA GLN A 94 -8.01 -0.96 15.71
C GLN A 94 -8.16 0.53 16.03
N ARG A 95 -7.89 0.95 17.27
CA ARG A 95 -7.89 2.36 17.66
C ARG A 95 -6.87 3.18 16.88
N HIS A 96 -5.62 2.71 16.78
CA HIS A 96 -4.59 3.42 16.00
C HIS A 96 -4.95 3.49 14.52
N PHE A 97 -5.51 2.41 13.98
CA PHE A 97 -5.93 2.35 12.58
C PHE A 97 -7.00 3.39 12.27
N GLU A 98 -8.06 3.45 13.09
CA GLU A 98 -9.17 4.40 12.93
C GLU A 98 -8.71 5.86 13.03
N ALA A 99 -7.75 6.14 13.92
CA ALA A 99 -7.21 7.48 14.10
C ALA A 99 -6.28 7.90 12.94
N LEU A 100 -5.39 7.01 12.49
CA LEU A 100 -4.36 7.33 11.49
C LEU A 100 -4.89 7.30 10.05
N ARG A 101 -5.83 6.40 9.72
CA ARG A 101 -6.27 6.20 8.33
C ARG A 101 -6.82 7.47 7.67
N PRO A 102 -7.63 8.33 8.33
CA PRO A 102 -8.12 9.57 7.75
C PRO A 102 -7.00 10.55 7.37
N LEU A 103 -5.99 10.69 8.23
CA LEU A 103 -4.84 11.59 8.02
C LEU A 103 -3.98 11.13 6.83
N CYS A 104 -3.93 9.83 6.58
CA CYS A 104 -3.09 9.27 5.53
C CYS A 104 -3.60 9.55 4.11
N GLY A 105 -4.85 10.01 3.93
CA GLY A 105 -5.42 10.24 2.60
C GLY A 105 -4.63 11.22 1.72
N SER A 106 -3.86 12.12 2.34
CA SER A 106 -3.05 13.15 1.68
C SER A 106 -1.76 12.61 1.03
N PHE A 107 -1.22 11.48 1.49
CA PHE A 107 0.02 10.90 0.95
C PHE A 107 -0.20 10.25 -0.42
N ALA A 108 0.81 10.24 -1.28
CA ALA A 108 0.75 9.55 -2.57
C ALA A 108 0.69 8.02 -2.41
N TYR A 109 1.42 7.47 -1.43
CA TYR A 109 1.41 6.06 -1.07
C TYR A 109 1.06 5.90 0.42
N VAL A 110 0.21 4.92 0.72
CA VAL A 110 -0.18 4.54 2.09
C VAL A 110 -0.30 3.04 2.16
N SER A 111 0.32 2.42 3.15
CA SER A 111 0.10 1.04 3.54
C SER A 111 -0.02 0.95 5.06
N LEU A 112 -1.12 0.38 5.52
CA LEU A 112 -1.38 0.01 6.91
C LEU A 112 -1.51 -1.51 6.95
N SER A 113 -0.58 -2.16 7.65
CA SER A 113 -0.53 -3.62 7.78
C SER A 113 -0.48 -4.03 9.23
N LEU A 114 -0.93 -5.24 9.52
CA LEU A 114 -0.94 -5.79 10.87
C LEU A 114 0.32 -6.65 11.07
N ALA A 115 0.93 -6.51 12.23
CA ALA A 115 2.11 -7.26 12.63
C ALA A 115 1.96 -7.75 14.08
N GLY A 116 2.82 -8.71 14.46
CA GLY A 116 2.86 -9.26 15.81
C GLY A 116 1.77 -10.30 16.10
N ARG A 117 2.16 -11.37 16.80
CA ARG A 117 1.23 -12.42 17.30
C ARG A 117 0.84 -12.20 18.75
N GLU A 118 1.83 -12.10 19.63
CA GLU A 118 1.62 -11.91 21.08
C GLU A 118 1.46 -10.43 21.44
N ARG A 119 2.14 -9.56 20.70
CA ARG A 119 2.09 -8.11 20.83
C ARG A 119 1.55 -7.55 19.51
N PRO A 120 0.22 -7.38 19.38
CA PRO A 120 -0.39 -6.83 18.18
C PRO A 120 0.19 -5.44 17.88
N ALA A 121 0.53 -5.22 16.62
CA ALA A 121 1.09 -3.97 16.14
C ALA A 121 0.48 -3.54 14.81
N LEU A 122 0.35 -2.24 14.62
CA LEU A 122 0.03 -1.59 13.37
C LEU A 122 1.32 -1.08 12.75
N LEU A 123 1.57 -1.45 11.50
CA LEU A 123 2.69 -0.95 10.70
C LEU A 123 2.15 0.03 9.67
N LEU A 124 2.59 1.29 9.78
CA LEU A 124 2.29 2.37 8.85
C LEU A 124 3.50 2.62 7.96
N ARG A 125 3.27 2.64 6.64
CA ARG A 125 4.20 3.15 5.63
C ARG A 125 3.47 4.19 4.80
N VAL A 126 4.04 5.38 4.69
CA VAL A 126 3.54 6.41 3.78
C VAL A 126 4.70 7.01 3.00
N ALA A 127 4.42 7.46 1.78
CA ALA A 127 5.41 8.14 0.97
C ALA A 127 4.77 9.25 0.12
N ASN A 128 5.56 10.27 -0.17
CA ASN A 128 5.15 11.41 -0.96
C ASN A 128 6.32 11.99 -1.77
N ALA A 129 5.99 12.79 -2.79
CA ALA A 129 7.00 13.46 -3.61
C ALA A 129 7.81 14.47 -2.77
N GLU A 130 7.13 15.17 -1.87
CA GLU A 130 7.68 16.18 -0.98
C GLU A 130 7.20 15.94 0.45
N ALA A 131 7.89 16.52 1.43
CA ALA A 131 7.45 16.48 2.82
C ALA A 131 6.03 17.08 2.93
N PRO A 132 5.11 16.43 3.66
CA PRO A 132 3.78 16.99 3.89
C PRO A 132 3.86 18.24 4.78
N ALA A 133 2.71 18.91 4.95
CA ALA A 133 2.60 20.02 5.88
C ALA A 133 3.03 19.60 7.30
N ALA A 134 3.82 20.44 7.97
CA ALA A 134 4.33 20.16 9.31
C ALA A 134 3.20 19.89 10.33
N GLN A 135 2.02 20.49 10.15
CA GLN A 135 0.87 20.21 11.00
C GLN A 135 0.41 18.76 10.91
N LEU A 136 0.37 18.18 9.69
CA LEU A 136 0.00 16.78 9.51
C LEU A 136 0.97 15.84 10.24
N LEU A 137 2.26 16.17 10.22
CA LEU A 137 3.28 15.39 10.95
C LEU A 137 3.06 15.48 12.46
N LYS A 138 2.79 16.68 12.99
CA LYS A 138 2.47 16.86 14.41
C LYS A 138 1.22 16.10 14.83
N ASP A 139 0.19 16.08 13.98
CA ASP A 139 -1.05 15.34 14.26
C ASP A 139 -0.78 13.83 14.30
N ILE A 140 0.07 13.33 13.38
CA ILE A 140 0.53 11.93 13.39
C ILE A 140 1.34 11.67 14.67
N ASP A 141 2.35 12.48 15.00
CA ASP A 141 3.19 12.31 16.19
C ASP A 141 2.34 12.29 17.48
N GLN A 142 1.31 13.13 17.56
CA GLN A 142 0.37 13.13 18.67
C GLN A 142 -0.40 11.82 18.80
N LEU A 143 -0.89 11.27 17.68
CA LEU A 143 -1.59 9.99 17.68
C LEU A 143 -0.67 8.80 17.97
N LEU A 144 0.62 8.93 17.64
CA LEU A 144 1.65 7.95 17.94
C LEU A 144 2.22 8.09 19.37
N GLY A 145 1.85 9.15 20.10
CA GLY A 145 2.39 9.43 21.44
C GLY A 145 3.86 9.85 21.44
N LEU A 146 4.38 10.38 20.33
CA LEU A 146 5.80 10.75 20.17
C LEU A 146 6.12 12.17 20.66
N ASN A 147 5.10 12.95 21.03
CA ASN A 147 5.23 14.37 21.39
C ASN A 147 6.01 14.61 22.68
N GLU A 148 6.05 13.64 23.58
CA GLU A 148 6.71 13.78 24.88
C GLU A 148 8.17 13.32 24.86
N GLY A 149 8.64 12.76 23.72
CA GLY A 149 9.95 12.11 23.64
C GLY A 149 10.04 10.86 24.53
N PRO A 150 11.20 10.17 24.56
CA PRO A 150 11.50 9.20 25.59
C PRO A 150 11.70 9.85 26.98
#